data_AF-A0A942QN05-F1
#
_entry.id   AF-A0A942QN05-F1
#
_cell.length_a   1.000
_cell.length_b   1.000
_cell.length_c   1.000
_cell.angle_alpha   90.00
_cell.angle_beta   90.00
_cell.angle_gamma   90.00
#
_symmetry.space_group_name_H-M   'P 1'
#
loop_
_entity.id
_entity.type
_entity.pdbx_description
1 polymer ?
#
loop_
_entity_poly.entity_id
_entity_poly.type
_entity_poly.pdbx_seq_one_letter_code
_entity_poly.pdbx_strand_id
1 'polypeptide(L)' 'MLSAGRGAKAGDAADLRLALQLRNQYKLSFDDAYQYVAAEKFGYILISLDSDFDRTPKGRRLPDIKTLEG' A
#
# COMPACT_ATOMS: atom_id res chain seq x y z
N MET A 1 7.69 -5.72 -28.43
CA MET A 1 7.95 -5.02 -27.15
C MET A 1 7.05 -5.60 -26.09
N LEU A 2 7.59 -6.46 -25.22
CA LEU A 2 6.85 -7.06 -24.09
C LEU A 2 6.74 -6.04 -22.96
N SER A 3 5.53 -5.69 -22.52
CA SER A 3 5.30 -5.28 -21.13
C SER A 3 4.48 -6.39 -20.47
N ALA A 4 5.19 -7.41 -19.98
CA ALA A 4 4.58 -8.39 -19.11
C ALA A 4 4.18 -7.65 -17.82
N GLY A 5 2.88 -7.43 -17.63
CA GLY A 5 2.33 -7.05 -16.34
C GLY A 5 2.84 -8.05 -15.31
N ARG A 6 3.63 -7.58 -14.34
CA ARG A 6 4.16 -8.42 -13.26
C ARG A 6 2.97 -8.98 -12.50
N GLY A 7 2.70 -10.27 -12.70
CA GLY A 7 1.67 -11.01 -12.01
C GLY A 7 1.86 -10.87 -10.51
N ALA A 8 0.87 -10.28 -9.85
CA ALA A 8 0.72 -10.41 -8.41
C ALA A 8 0.51 -11.90 -8.11
N LYS A 9 1.58 -12.61 -7.74
CA LYS A 9 1.44 -13.94 -7.14
C LYS A 9 0.53 -13.77 -5.92
N ALA A 10 -0.55 -14.55 -5.89
CA ALA A 10 -1.50 -14.63 -4.79
C ALA A 10 -0.78 -14.51 -3.44
N GLY A 11 -1.26 -13.59 -2.60
CA GLY A 11 -0.63 -13.24 -1.32
C GLY A 11 -0.33 -14.47 -0.49
N ASP A 12 0.91 -14.55 -0.01
CA ASP A 12 1.31 -15.64 0.87
C ASP A 12 0.44 -15.57 2.13
N ALA A 13 0.03 -16.70 2.70
CA ALA A 13 -0.72 -16.72 3.96
C ALA A 13 0.04 -15.97 5.08
N ALA A 14 1.37 -15.91 4.97
CA ALA A 14 2.22 -15.07 5.81
C ALA A 14 1.92 -13.56 5.67
N ASP A 15 1.72 -13.06 4.43
CA ASP A 15 1.42 -11.65 4.17
C ASP A 15 0.07 -11.25 4.79
N LEU A 16 -0.93 -12.15 4.71
CA LEU A 16 -2.24 -11.93 5.34
C LEU A 16 -2.16 -11.88 6.86
N ARG A 17 -1.37 -12.76 7.47
CA ARG A 17 -1.13 -12.73 8.93
C ARG A 17 -0.43 -11.45 9.35
N LEU A 18 0.58 -11.03 8.58
CA LEU A 18 1.28 -9.77 8.83
C LEU A 18 0.32 -8.57 8.69
N ALA A 19 -0.55 -8.56 7.68
CA ALA A 19 -1.56 -7.52 7.52
C ALA A 19 -2.48 -7.44 8.74
N LEU A 20 -2.95 -8.57 9.29
CA LEU A 20 -3.77 -8.58 10.52
C LEU A 20 -3.01 -8.01 11.73
N GLN A 21 -1.72 -8.27 11.86
CA GLN A 21 -0.88 -7.71 12.92
C GLN A 21 -0.73 -6.19 12.76
N LEU A 22 -0.33 -5.73 11.58
CA LEU A 22 -0.08 -4.31 11.31
C LEU A 22 -1.37 -3.48 11.34
N ARG A 23 -2.50 -4.06 10.92
CA ARG A 23 -3.84 -3.49 11.09
C ARG A 23 -4.07 -3.07 12.53
N ASN A 24 -3.82 -3.97 13.48
CA ASN A 24 -4.06 -3.70 14.90
C ASN A 24 -3.06 -2.70 15.48
N GLN A 25 -1.80 -2.75 15.02
CA GLN A 25 -0.72 -1.87 15.45
C GLN A 25 -0.92 -0.42 14.98
N TYR A 26 -1.22 -0.23 13.70
CA TYR A 26 -1.34 1.10 13.08
C TYR A 26 -2.78 1.59 12.92
N LYS A 27 -3.75 0.80 13.43
CA LYS A 27 -5.20 1.07 13.34
C LYS A 27 -5.71 1.23 11.91
N LEU A 28 -5.11 0.53 10.96
CA LEU A 28 -5.53 0.54 9.56
C LEU A 28 -6.84 -0.25 9.35
N SER A 29 -7.52 -0.04 8.23
CA SER A 29 -8.46 -1.01 7.70
C SER A 29 -7.72 -2.31 7.29
N PHE A 30 -8.45 -3.39 6.99
CA PHE A 30 -7.79 -4.63 6.58
C PHE A 30 -7.11 -4.49 5.21
N ASP A 31 -7.79 -3.86 4.26
CA ASP A 31 -7.28 -3.62 2.92
C ASP A 31 -6.10 -2.64 2.93
N ASP A 32 -6.12 -1.59 3.75
CA ASP A 32 -4.96 -0.70 3.90
C ASP A 32 -3.75 -1.42 4.49
N ALA A 33 -3.97 -2.29 5.49
CA ALA A 33 -2.89 -3.08 6.06
C ALA A 33 -2.28 -4.04 5.02
N TYR A 34 -3.09 -4.62 4.14
CA TYR A 34 -2.59 -5.45 3.04
C TYR A 34 -1.82 -4.64 2.00
N GLN A 35 -2.31 -3.45 1.62
CA GLN A 35 -1.60 -2.52 0.74
C GLN A 35 -0.27 -2.08 1.34
N TYR A 36 -0.23 -1.80 2.65
CA TYR A 36 0.99 -1.47 3.38
C TYR A 36 2.01 -2.61 3.32
N VAL A 37 1.59 -3.85 3.58
CA VAL A 37 2.44 -5.04 3.48
C VAL A 37 3.02 -5.19 2.07
N ALA A 38 2.19 -5.03 1.03
CA ALA A 38 2.67 -5.09 -0.34
C ALA A 38 3.69 -3.97 -0.65
N ALA A 39 3.44 -2.75 -0.17
CA ALA A 39 4.33 -1.62 -0.38
C ALA A 39 5.69 -1.80 0.31
N GLU A 40 5.71 -2.38 1.52
CA GLU A 40 6.95 -2.75 2.22
C GLU A 40 7.68 -3.88 1.49
N LYS A 41 6.98 -4.98 1.18
CA LYS A 41 7.55 -6.20 0.58
C LYS A 41 8.22 -5.95 -0.77
N PHE A 42 7.61 -5.10 -1.60
CA PHE A 42 8.09 -4.83 -2.97
C PHE A 42 8.80 -3.48 -3.10
N GLY A 43 8.98 -2.74 -2.01
CA GLY A 43 9.62 -1.42 -2.03
C GLY A 43 8.84 -0.37 -2.83
N TYR A 44 7.51 -0.49 -2.90
CA TYR A 44 6.67 0.49 -3.61
C TYR A 44 6.45 1.74 -2.78
N ILE A 45 6.21 2.85 -3.47
CA ILE A 45 5.73 4.09 -2.85
C ILE A 45 4.22 3.96 -2.67
N LEU A 46 3.74 4.21 -1.45
CA LEU A 46 2.32 4.20 -1.16
C LEU A 46 1.71 5.58 -1.50
N ILE A 47 1.02 5.69 -2.63
CA ILE A 47 0.27 6.90 -3.00
C ILE A 47 -1.18 6.71 -2.54
N SER A 48 -1.65 7.53 -1.60
CA SER A 48 -3.00 7.40 -1.05
C SER A 48 -3.54 8.74 -0.53
N LEU A 49 -4.85 8.92 -0.63
CA LEU A 49 -5.57 10.03 0.02
C LEU A 49 -5.98 9.70 1.47
N ASP A 50 -5.89 8.43 1.88
CA ASP A 50 -6.20 8.02 3.25
C ASP A 50 -5.08 8.41 4.21
N SER A 51 -5.40 9.27 5.19
CA SER A 51 -4.45 9.75 6.20
C SER A 51 -4.06 8.69 7.22
N ASP A 52 -4.75 7.55 7.28
CA ASP A 52 -4.44 6.50 8.26
C ASP A 52 -3.03 5.93 8.06
N PHE A 53 -2.51 5.98 6.83
CA PHE A 53 -1.12 5.63 6.52
C PHE A 53 -0.09 6.59 7.13
N ASP A 54 -0.47 7.81 7.49
CA ASP A 54 0.42 8.78 8.16
C ASP A 54 0.86 8.27 9.55
N ARG A 55 0.13 7.31 10.14
CA ARG A 55 0.49 6.62 11.39
C ARG A 55 1.53 5.53 11.23
N THR A 56 1.92 5.20 10.00
CA THR A 56 2.87 4.12 9.69
C THR A 56 4.28 4.67 9.44
N PRO A 57 5.34 3.89 9.71
CA PRO A 57 6.71 4.33 9.42
C PRO A 57 6.96 4.71 7.95
N LYS A 58 6.29 4.04 7.00
CA LYS A 58 6.43 4.35 5.57
C LYS A 58 5.72 5.64 5.17
N GLY A 59 4.66 6.00 5.87
CA GLY A 59 3.75 7.08 5.49
C GLY A 59 3.09 6.84 4.13
N ARG A 60 2.49 7.91 3.59
CA ARG A 60 1.98 7.97 2.21
C ARG A 60 2.56 9.15 1.47
N ARG A 61 2.41 9.12 0.16
CA ARG A 61 2.46 10.32 -0.69
C ARG A 61 1.08 10.67 -1.19
N LEU A 62 0.82 11.97 -1.31
CA LEU A 62 -0.36 12.45 -2.02
C LEU A 62 -0.13 12.35 -3.53
N PRO A 63 -1.19 12.10 -4.32
CA PRO A 63 -1.12 12.19 -5.77
C PRO A 63 -0.73 13.63 -6.17
N ASP A 64 0.10 13.75 -7.20
CA ASP A 64 0.39 15.05 -7.81
C ASP A 64 -0.79 15.43 -8.69
N ILE A 65 -1.69 16.24 -8.17
CA ILE A 65 -2.85 16.73 -8.92
C ILE A 65 -2.34 17.89 -9.78
N LYS A 66 -1.97 17.58 -11.03
CA LYS A 66 -1.89 18.62 -12.05
C LYS A 66 -3.32 19.10 -12.27
N THR A 67 -3.61 20.35 -11.88
CA THR A 67 -4.78 21.06 -12.39
C THR A 67 -4.71 20.99 -13.90
N LEU A 68 -5.72 20.37 -14.52
CA LEU A 68 -5.92 20.50 -15.95
C LEU A 68 -6.32 21.95 -16.17
N GLU A 69 -5.35 22.83 -16.44
CA GLU A 69 -5.66 24.16 -16.93
C GLU A 69 -6.25 23.99 -18.33
N GLY A 70 -7.52 24.37 -18.44
CA GLY A 70 -8.25 24.50 -19.71
C GLY A 70 -8.18 25.92 -20.23
#